data_AF-A0A2S8NZ60-F1
#
_entry.id   AF-A0A2S8NZ60-F1
#
_cell.length_a   1.000
_cell.length_b   1.000
_cell.length_c   1.000
_cell.angle_alpha   90.00
_cell.angle_beta   90.00
_cell.angle_gamma   90.00
#
_symmetry.space_group_name_H-M   'P 1'
#
loop_
_entity.id
_entity.type
_entity.pdbx_description
1 polymer ?
#
loop_
_entity_poly.entity_id
_entity_poly.type
_entity_poly.pdbx_seq_one_letter_code
_entity_poly.pdbx_strand_id
1 'polypeptide(L)'
;MTYSQRLSEGANSSDIVYLEHQIEVTKEELQFASEILEKSERELADLKSSSVESNVPSDPSDDSDEQAIMEKSSQTRATMETLSTQLEQLEEALAKLGD
;
A
#
# COMPACT_ATOMS: atom_id res chain seq x y z
N MET A 1 46.69 -23.52 8.56
CA MET A 1 45.85 -22.48 9.20
C MET A 1 44.43 -22.68 8.72
N THR A 2 43.55 -23.19 9.56
CA THR A 2 42.14 -23.39 9.24
C THR A 2 41.37 -22.13 9.64
N TYR A 3 40.86 -21.38 8.65
CA TYR A 3 39.92 -20.29 8.89
C TYR A 3 38.62 -20.90 9.40
N SER A 4 38.46 -20.93 10.72
CA SER A 4 37.19 -21.16 11.38
C SER A 4 36.70 -19.82 11.91
N GLN A 5 35.99 -19.08 11.07
CA GLN A 5 35.04 -18.07 11.53
C GLN A 5 33.66 -18.61 11.20
N ARG A 6 33.10 -19.39 12.12
CA ARG A 6 31.65 -19.49 12.23
C ARG A 6 31.23 -18.20 12.92
N LEU A 7 30.66 -17.27 12.17
CA LEU A 7 29.93 -16.13 12.73
C LEU A 7 28.71 -16.72 13.46
N SER A 8 28.88 -16.93 14.76
CA SER A 8 27.81 -17.27 15.69
C SER A 8 26.96 -16.02 15.90
N GLU A 9 25.68 -16.16 15.60
CA GLU A 9 24.59 -15.77 16.50
C GLU A 9 24.59 -14.31 16.97
N GLY A 10 24.01 -13.47 16.11
CA GLY A 10 23.52 -12.14 16.44
C GLY A 10 23.07 -11.50 15.14
N ALA A 11 21.83 -11.04 15.06
CA ALA A 11 21.41 -10.18 13.96
C ALA A 11 22.46 -9.09 13.77
N ASN A 12 23.06 -8.97 12.57
CA ASN A 12 24.01 -7.89 12.37
C ASN A 12 23.23 -6.59 12.52
N SER A 13 23.77 -5.60 13.22
CA SER A 13 23.12 -4.30 13.35
C SER A 13 22.73 -3.68 12.00
N SER A 14 23.45 -4.05 10.93
CA SER A 14 23.11 -3.72 9.55
C SER A 14 21.80 -4.35 9.04
N ASP A 15 21.48 -5.57 9.45
CA ASP A 15 20.25 -6.28 9.07
C ASP A 15 19.02 -5.65 9.75
N ILE A 16 19.17 -5.22 11.00
CA ILE A 16 18.13 -4.50 11.76
C ILE A 16 17.84 -3.14 11.12
N VAL A 17 18.87 -2.33 10.86
CA VAL A 17 18.72 -1.00 10.22
C VAL A 17 18.11 -1.12 8.82
N TYR A 18 18.46 -2.17 8.08
CA TYR A 18 17.88 -2.42 6.76
C TYR A 18 16.38 -2.76 6.83
N LEU A 19 15.95 -3.53 7.82
CA LEU A 19 14.54 -3.85 8.04
C LEU A 19 13.74 -2.64 8.53
N GLU A 20 14.30 -1.84 9.44
CA GLU A 20 13.67 -0.58 9.88
C GLU A 20 13.44 0.37 8.71
N HIS A 21 14.43 0.50 7.82
CA HIS A 21 14.28 1.32 6.62
C HIS A 21 13.20 0.79 5.67
N GLN A 22 13.15 -0.52 5.44
CA GLN A 22 12.08 -1.12 4.62
C GLN A 22 10.70 -0.91 5.23
N ILE A 23 10.57 -1.04 6.56
CA ILE A 23 9.32 -0.77 7.28
C ILE A 23 8.87 0.68 7.07
N GLU A 24 9.79 1.64 7.17
CA GLU A 24 9.49 3.06 6.94
C GLU A 24 9.01 3.31 5.50
N VAL A 25 9.73 2.78 4.50
CA VAL A 25 9.34 2.89 3.09
C VAL A 25 7.97 2.27 2.82
N THR A 26 7.71 1.05 3.32
CA THR A 26 6.41 0.38 3.14
C THR A 26 5.28 1.16 3.81
N LYS A 27 5.52 1.83 4.95
CA LYS A 27 4.54 2.71 5.60
C LYS A 27 4.23 3.95 4.77
N GLU A 28 5.25 4.59 4.19
CA GLU A 28 5.07 5.72 3.27
C GLU A 28 4.27 5.33 2.02
N GLU A 29 4.61 4.18 1.41
CA GLU A 29 3.88 3.66 0.25
C GLU A 29 2.41 3.35 0.58
N LEU A 30 2.15 2.79 1.76
CA LEU A 30 0.78 2.51 2.22
C LEU A 30 0.00 3.81 2.43
N GLN A 31 0.61 4.84 3.02
CA GLN A 31 0.00 6.15 3.17
C GLN A 31 -0.34 6.75 1.81
N PHE A 32 0.59 6.72 0.86
CA PHE A 32 0.37 7.23 -0.50
C PHE A 32 -0.75 6.48 -1.22
N ALA A 33 -0.80 5.15 -1.10
CA ALA A 33 -1.90 4.36 -1.66
C ALA A 33 -3.25 4.74 -1.03
N SER A 34 -3.29 5.01 0.27
CA SER A 34 -4.49 5.49 0.96
C SER A 34 -4.95 6.86 0.44
N GLU A 35 -4.04 7.78 0.17
CA GLU A 35 -4.37 9.10 -0.41
C GLU A 35 -4.95 8.97 -1.82
N ILE A 36 -4.42 8.05 -2.65
CA ILE A 36 -4.97 7.74 -3.97
C ILE A 36 -6.39 7.19 -3.84
N LEU A 37 -6.62 6.29 -2.87
CA LEU A 37 -7.93 5.71 -2.64
C LEU A 37 -8.94 6.79 -2.24
N GLU A 38 -8.60 7.65 -1.27
CA GLU A 38 -9.48 8.74 -0.83
C GLU A 38 -9.83 9.68 -2.00
N LYS A 39 -8.84 10.01 -2.83
CA LYS A 39 -9.06 10.85 -4.01
C LYS A 39 -10.00 10.18 -5.00
N SER A 40 -9.83 8.88 -5.27
CA SER A 40 -10.70 8.12 -6.17
C SER A 40 -12.13 8.03 -5.64
N GLU A 41 -12.31 7.86 -4.33
CA GLU A 41 -13.64 7.82 -3.71
C GLU A 41 -14.34 9.19 -3.78
N ARG A 42 -13.58 10.29 -3.65
CA ARG A 42 -14.10 11.65 -3.83
C ARG A 42 -14.49 11.93 -5.28
N GLU A 43 -13.65 11.56 -6.25
CA GLU A 43 -13.96 11.69 -7.69
C GLU A 43 -15.25 10.93 -8.04
N LEU A 44 -15.43 9.73 -7.48
CA LEU A 44 -16.64 8.93 -7.68
C LEU A 44 -17.88 9.56 -7.05
N ALA A 45 -17.75 10.18 -5.87
CA ALA A 45 -18.84 10.89 -5.22
C ALA A 45 -19.25 12.15 -6.00
N ASP A 46 -18.28 12.89 -6.55
CA ASP A 46 -18.53 14.09 -7.36
C ASP A 46 -19.25 13.74 -8.67
N LEU A 47 -18.85 12.67 -9.36
CA LEU A 47 -19.54 12.17 -10.56
C LEU A 47 -21.00 11.81 -10.25
N LYS A 48 -21.24 11.11 -9.13
CA LYS A 48 -22.60 10.76 -8.69
C LYS A 48 -23.44 11.98 -8.36
N SER A 49 -22.86 12.98 -7.70
CA SER A 49 -23.57 14.23 -7.36
C SER A 49 -23.91 15.04 -8.61
N SER A 50 -22.97 15.14 -9.57
CA SER A 50 -23.14 15.85 -10.84
C SER A 50 -24.28 15.26 -11.69
N SER A 51 -24.37 13.93 -11.72
CA SER A 51 -25.45 13.20 -12.39
C SER A 51 -26.82 13.47 -11.75
N VAL A 52 -26.89 13.55 -10.42
CA VAL A 52 -28.13 13.82 -9.66
C VAL A 52 -28.62 15.27 -9.83
N GLU A 53 -27.73 16.27 -9.85
CA GLU A 53 -28.13 17.68 -10.04
C GLU A 53 -28.58 17.99 -11.47
N SER A 54 -28.06 17.26 -12.46
CA SER A 54 -28.30 17.60 -13.86
C SER A 54 -29.62 17.05 -14.42
N ASN A 55 -30.21 16.00 -13.83
CA ASN A 55 -31.44 15.36 -14.34
C ASN A 55 -31.36 14.98 -15.86
N VAL A 56 -30.14 14.91 -16.39
CA VAL A 56 -29.80 14.53 -17.76
C VAL A 56 -29.56 13.03 -17.77
N PRO A 57 -30.01 12.28 -18.80
CA PRO A 57 -29.67 10.86 -18.92
C PRO A 57 -28.15 10.72 -18.90
N SER A 58 -27.62 9.85 -18.03
CA SER A 58 -26.18 9.58 -17.94
C SER A 58 -25.61 9.33 -19.34
N ASP A 59 -24.58 10.09 -19.70
CA ASP A 59 -23.85 9.82 -20.94
C ASP A 59 -23.13 8.48 -20.79
N PRO A 60 -23.09 7.59 -21.79
CA PRO A 60 -22.31 6.35 -21.73
C PRO A 60 -20.83 6.58 -21.37
N SER A 61 -20.32 7.81 -21.54
CA SER A 61 -19.00 8.25 -21.08
C SER A 61 -18.88 8.30 -19.56
N ASP A 62 -19.90 8.77 -18.84
CA ASP A 62 -19.91 8.86 -17.36
C ASP A 62 -19.91 7.46 -16.72
N ASP A 63 -20.64 6.49 -17.30
CA ASP A 63 -20.63 5.09 -16.86
C ASP A 63 -19.25 4.45 -17.04
N SER A 64 -18.55 4.80 -18.13
CA SER A 64 -17.18 4.34 -18.39
C SER A 64 -16.18 4.93 -17.40
N ASP A 65 -16.33 6.21 -17.04
CA ASP A 65 -15.46 6.89 -16.09
C ASP A 65 -15.70 6.41 -14.65
N GLU A 66 -16.95 6.17 -14.24
CA GLU A 66 -17.27 5.57 -12.94
C GLU A 66 -16.66 4.16 -12.83
N GLN A 67 -16.76 3.35 -13.90
CA GLN A 67 -16.20 2.01 -13.93
C GLN A 67 -14.67 2.02 -13.85
N ALA A 68 -14.00 2.94 -14.54
CA ALA A 68 -12.55 3.11 -14.48
C ALA A 68 -12.09 3.54 -13.08
N ILE A 69 -12.82 4.44 -12.41
CA ILE A 69 -12.51 4.86 -11.04
C ILE A 69 -12.72 3.71 -10.06
N MET A 70 -13.80 2.93 -10.18
CA MET A 70 -14.02 1.74 -9.36
C MET A 70 -12.91 0.70 -9.52
N GLU A 71 -12.48 0.42 -10.76
CA GLU A 71 -11.40 -0.51 -11.03
C GLU A 71 -10.09 -0.02 -10.40
N LYS A 72 -9.78 1.27 -10.53
CA LYS A 72 -8.62 1.91 -9.89
C LYS A 72 -8.69 1.81 -8.36
N SER A 73 -9.83 2.11 -7.74
CA SER A 73 -10.01 1.96 -6.29
C SER A 73 -9.81 0.51 -5.84
N SER A 74 -10.33 -0.45 -6.60
CA SER A 74 -10.14 -1.87 -6.32
C SER A 74 -8.68 -2.29 -6.41
N GLN A 75 -7.96 -1.82 -7.44
CA GLN A 75 -6.54 -2.07 -7.61
C GLN A 75 -5.73 -1.45 -6.47
N THR A 76 -6.03 -0.20 -6.09
CA THR A 76 -5.37 0.47 -4.96
C THR A 76 -5.61 -0.26 -3.64
N ARG A 77 -6.82 -0.78 -3.39
CA ARG A 77 -7.10 -1.61 -2.21
C ARG A 77 -6.28 -2.90 -2.20
N ALA A 78 -6.16 -3.58 -3.34
CA ALA A 78 -5.32 -4.78 -3.45
C ALA A 78 -3.83 -4.47 -3.19
N THR A 79 -3.33 -3.33 -3.65
CA THR A 79 -1.96 -2.89 -3.33
C THR A 79 -1.80 -2.58 -1.85
N MET A 80 -2.78 -1.93 -1.21
CA MET A 80 -2.73 -1.66 0.23
C MET A 80 -2.73 -2.94 1.06
N GLU A 81 -3.52 -3.96 0.67
CA GLU A 81 -3.54 -5.26 1.35
C GLU A 81 -2.18 -5.98 1.22
N THR A 82 -1.58 -5.92 0.04
CA THR A 82 -0.24 -6.47 -0.21
C THR A 82 0.82 -5.77 0.64
N LEU A 83 0.84 -4.44 0.64
CA LEU A 83 1.77 -3.64 1.45
C LEU A 83 1.57 -3.87 2.94
N SER A 84 0.32 -4.01 3.41
CA SER A 84 0.01 -4.32 4.81
C SER A 84 0.57 -5.68 5.21
N THR A 85 0.41 -6.69 4.35
CA THR A 85 0.96 -8.03 4.59
C THR A 85 2.48 -8.01 4.60
N GLN A 86 3.11 -7.28 3.67
CA GLN A 86 4.56 -7.11 3.64
C GLN A 86 5.08 -6.42 4.90
N LEU A 87 4.37 -5.40 5.37
CA LEU A 87 4.72 -4.68 6.59
C LEU A 87 4.68 -5.61 7.82
N GLU A 88 3.62 -6.42 7.97
CA GLU A 88 3.51 -7.38 9.07
C GLU A 88 4.66 -8.41 9.05
N GLN A 89 5.03 -8.90 7.87
CA GLN A 89 6.16 -9.82 7.70
C GLN A 89 7.51 -9.17 8.06
N LEU A 90 7.71 -7.90 7.69
CA LEU A 90 8.92 -7.15 8.04
C LEU A 90 9.00 -6.87 9.54
N GLU A 91 7.89 -6.48 10.17
CA GLU A 91 7.81 -6.27 11.61
C GLU A 91 8.04 -7.58 12.40
N GLU A 92 7.51 -8.71 11.93
CA GLU A 92 7.77 -10.03 12.51
C GLU A 92 9.25 -10.44 12.35
N ALA A 93 9.85 -10.19 11.18
CA ALA A 93 11.26 -10.47 10.92
C ALA A 93 12.17 -9.63 11.83
N LEU A 94 11.85 -8.35 12.03
CA LEU A 94 12.57 -7.46 12.92
C LEU A 94 12.44 -7.93 14.38
N ALA A 95 11.25 -8.33 14.82
CA ALA A 95 11.01 -8.84 16.17
C ALA A 95 11.84 -10.10 16.45
N LYS A 96 11.95 -11.03 15.49
CA LYS A 96 12.77 -12.25 15.60
C LYS A 96 14.28 -11.99 15.64
N LEU A 97 14.73 -10.82 15.21
CA LEU A 97 16.14 -10.42 15.25
C LEU A 97 16.50 -9.63 16.52
N GLY A 98 15.49 -9.09 17.22
CA GLY A 98 15.64 -8.38 18.49
C GLY A 98 15.48 -9.25 19.74
N ASP A 99 14.94 -10.46 19.61
CA ASP A 99 14.78 -11.49 20.67
C ASP A 99 15.95 -12.50 20.64
#